data_AF-A0A521ZV19-F1
#
_entry.id   AF-A0A521ZV19-F1
#
_cell.length_a   1.000
_cell.length_b   1.000
_cell.length_c   1.000
_cell.angle_alpha   90.00
_cell.angle_beta   90.00
_cell.angle_gamma   90.00
#
_symmetry.space_group_name_H-M   'P 1'
#
loop_
_entity.id
_entity.type
_entity.pdbx_description
1 polymer ?
#
loop_
_entity_poly.entity_id
_entity_poly.type
_entity_poly.pdbx_seq_one_letter_code
_entity_poly.pdbx_strand_id
1 'polypeptide(L)'
;MHLPIISPTEFPDQNSAPHAVLREARRLHRLATRGPISGALPVLRRLQSSQALRVASLPELFRTRGQVQRKHILRTLAVEAGYESWESYRQALNQMSIAQLPHLNLAQQGFGYLNIWFSSLEQAQAYTSKHGGCCLQVGQQAVVRTDDHACP
;
A
#
# COMPACT_ATOMS: atom_id res chain seq x y z
N MET A 1 9.56 39.50 -36.05
CA MET A 1 9.55 38.04 -36.23
C MET A 1 9.31 37.42 -34.86
N HIS A 2 8.08 37.00 -34.60
CA HIS A 2 7.66 36.48 -33.30
C HIS A 2 8.05 35.00 -33.24
N LEU A 3 9.01 34.64 -32.39
CA LEU A 3 9.38 33.25 -32.15
C LEU A 3 8.31 32.60 -31.26
N PRO A 4 7.84 31.38 -31.56
CA PRO A 4 6.87 30.70 -30.72
C PRO A 4 7.51 30.30 -29.39
N ILE A 5 6.82 30.66 -28.31
CA ILE A 5 7.05 30.12 -26.97
C ILE A 5 6.78 28.62 -27.07
N ILE A 6 7.83 27.82 -27.03
CA ILE A 6 7.74 26.37 -26.95
C ILE A 6 7.14 26.08 -25.57
N SER A 7 5.87 25.66 -25.54
CA SER A 7 5.21 25.14 -24.35
C SER A 7 6.08 24.05 -23.72
N PRO A 8 6.25 24.03 -22.39
CA PRO A 8 7.03 23.00 -21.74
C PRO A 8 6.34 21.66 -22.00
N THR A 9 7.12 20.79 -22.62
CA THR A 9 6.81 19.42 -22.99
C THR A 9 6.20 18.67 -21.80
N GLU A 10 5.07 18.01 -22.04
CA GLU A 10 4.41 17.07 -21.14
C GLU A 10 5.36 15.89 -20.85
N PHE A 11 6.26 16.05 -19.89
CA PHE A 11 6.89 14.90 -19.26
C PHE A 11 5.82 14.26 -18.39
N PRO A 12 5.42 12.99 -18.61
CA PRO A 12 4.50 12.34 -17.71
C PRO A 12 5.15 12.35 -16.34
N ASP A 13 4.50 13.02 -15.38
CA ASP A 13 4.95 13.06 -14.00
C ASP A 13 5.29 11.64 -13.57
N GLN A 14 6.58 11.38 -13.34
CA GLN A 14 7.05 10.09 -12.82
C GLN A 14 6.46 9.82 -11.41
N ASN A 15 5.86 10.85 -10.82
CA ASN A 15 5.03 10.89 -9.62
C ASN A 15 3.52 10.93 -9.91
N SER A 16 3.04 10.39 -11.04
CA SER A 16 1.61 10.22 -11.24
C SER A 16 1.08 9.05 -10.41
N ALA A 17 -0.17 9.18 -9.93
CA ALA A 17 -0.88 8.14 -9.19
C ALA A 17 -0.88 6.77 -9.90
N PRO A 18 -1.11 6.67 -11.23
CA PRO A 18 -0.97 5.40 -11.97
C PRO A 18 0.42 4.77 -11.87
N HIS A 19 1.49 5.57 -11.99
CA HIS A 19 2.86 5.08 -11.90
C HIS A 19 3.19 4.59 -10.47
N ALA A 20 2.68 5.25 -9.44
CA ALA A 20 2.82 4.82 -8.05
C ALA A 20 2.17 3.44 -7.82
N VAL A 21 0.94 3.24 -8.30
CA VAL A 21 0.25 1.94 -8.17
C VAL A 21 0.98 0.84 -8.94
N LEU A 22 1.44 1.13 -10.17
CA LEU A 22 2.22 0.17 -10.95
C LEU A 22 3.51 -0.23 -10.23
N ARG A 23 4.23 0.73 -9.66
CA ARG A 23 5.45 0.48 -8.89
C ARG A 23 5.17 -0.41 -7.68
N GLU A 24 4.10 -0.09 -6.94
CA GLU A 24 3.68 -0.88 -5.77
C GLU A 24 3.29 -2.31 -6.16
N ALA A 25 2.50 -2.48 -7.22
CA ALA A 25 2.11 -3.79 -7.72
C ALA A 25 3.33 -4.65 -8.09
N ARG A 26 4.39 -4.03 -8.62
CA ARG A 26 5.65 -4.73 -8.91
C ARG A 26 6.38 -5.14 -7.62
N ARG A 27 6.39 -4.28 -6.60
CA ARG A 27 7.00 -4.60 -5.30
C ARG A 27 6.28 -5.77 -4.62
N LEU A 28 4.96 -5.69 -4.53
CA LEU A 28 4.10 -6.73 -3.95
C LEU A 28 4.21 -8.06 -4.71
N HIS A 29 4.26 -8.02 -6.04
CA HIS A 29 4.45 -9.23 -6.86
C HIS A 29 5.77 -9.93 -6.54
N ARG A 30 6.87 -9.19 -6.42
CA ARG A 30 8.17 -9.76 -6.02
C ARG A 30 8.11 -10.34 -4.60
N LEU A 31 7.50 -9.63 -3.65
CA LEU A 31 7.33 -10.11 -2.28
C LEU A 31 6.51 -11.40 -2.21
N ALA A 32 5.40 -11.48 -2.94
CA ALA A 32 4.56 -12.67 -2.98
C ALA A 32 5.27 -13.89 -3.60
N THR A 33 6.02 -13.68 -4.69
CA THR A 33 6.62 -14.79 -5.46
C THR A 33 7.96 -15.25 -4.89
N ARG A 34 8.82 -14.30 -4.51
CA ARG A 34 10.23 -14.55 -4.15
C ARG A 34 10.60 -14.05 -2.74
N GLY A 35 9.70 -13.36 -2.06
CA GLY A 35 9.98 -12.81 -0.73
C GLY A 35 10.02 -13.88 0.37
N PRO A 36 10.58 -13.50 1.55
CA PRO A 36 10.51 -14.32 2.76
C PRO A 36 9.05 -14.49 3.21
N ILE A 37 8.79 -15.49 4.05
CA ILE A 37 7.43 -15.82 4.53
C ILE A 37 6.74 -14.59 5.15
N SER A 38 7.46 -13.81 5.97
CA SER A 38 6.96 -12.60 6.61
C SER A 38 6.43 -11.57 5.61
N GLY A 39 7.15 -11.35 4.50
CA GLY A 39 6.72 -10.43 3.45
C GLY A 39 5.70 -11.03 2.47
N ALA A 40 5.74 -12.33 2.21
CA ALA A 40 4.87 -12.99 1.26
C ALA A 40 3.45 -13.18 1.81
N LEU A 41 3.29 -13.66 3.04
CA LEU A 41 1.99 -14.03 3.61
C LEU A 41 0.95 -12.89 3.62
N PRO A 42 1.26 -11.63 4.00
CA PRO A 42 0.30 -10.54 3.93
C PRO A 42 -0.21 -10.28 2.52
N VAL A 43 0.68 -10.36 1.52
CA VAL A 43 0.30 -10.15 0.11
C VAL A 43 -0.61 -11.27 -0.37
N LEU A 44 -0.33 -12.51 0.01
CA LEU A 44 -1.17 -13.65 -0.34
C LEU A 44 -2.54 -13.61 0.37
N ARG A 45 -2.59 -13.13 1.62
CA ARG A 45 -3.86 -12.90 2.33
C ARG A 45 -4.72 -11.85 1.63
N ARG A 46 -4.12 -10.75 1.16
CA ARG A 46 -4.82 -9.73 0.36
C ARG A 46 -5.40 -10.29 -0.94
N LEU A 47 -4.60 -11.10 -1.65
CA LEU A 47 -5.04 -11.80 -2.87
C LEU A 47 -6.23 -12.74 -2.62
N GLN A 48 -6.23 -13.42 -1.47
CA GLN A 48 -7.32 -14.31 -1.07
C GLN A 48 -8.58 -13.50 -0.74
N SER A 49 -8.47 -12.43 0.05
CA SER A 49 -9.61 -11.61 0.46
C SER A 49 -10.26 -10.87 -0.70
N SER A 50 -9.46 -10.42 -1.68
CA SER A 50 -9.98 -9.74 -2.86
C SER A 50 -10.56 -10.68 -3.91
N GLN A 51 -10.50 -12.01 -3.67
CA GLN A 51 -10.93 -13.05 -4.61
C GLN A 51 -10.36 -12.87 -6.03
N ALA A 52 -9.19 -12.21 -6.16
CA ALA A 52 -8.54 -11.96 -7.44
C ALA A 52 -8.00 -13.26 -8.07
N LEU A 53 -7.90 -14.30 -7.25
CA LEU A 53 -7.54 -15.66 -7.61
C LEU A 53 -8.61 -16.61 -7.06
N ARG A 54 -9.09 -17.54 -7.90
CA ARG A 54 -9.92 -18.66 -7.45
C ARG A 54 -9.02 -19.75 -6.87
N VAL A 55 -8.45 -19.51 -5.69
CA VAL A 55 -7.68 -20.52 -4.95
C VAL A 55 -8.43 -20.87 -3.67
N ALA A 56 -8.50 -22.16 -3.36
CA ALA A 56 -9.34 -22.67 -2.28
C ALA A 56 -8.80 -22.32 -0.89
N SER A 57 -7.48 -22.15 -0.72
CA SER A 57 -6.89 -21.87 0.58
C SER A 57 -5.56 -21.10 0.55
N LEU A 58 -5.25 -20.40 1.65
CA LEU A 58 -3.99 -19.66 1.82
C LEU A 58 -2.73 -20.54 1.77
N PRO A 59 -2.69 -21.75 2.39
CA PRO A 59 -1.52 -22.63 2.30
C PRO A 59 -1.26 -23.10 0.87
N GLU A 60 -2.32 -23.42 0.13
CA GLU A 60 -2.22 -23.79 -1.29
C GLU A 60 -1.72 -22.63 -2.14
N LEU A 61 -2.23 -21.42 -1.90
CA LEU A 61 -1.75 -20.20 -2.54
C LEU A 61 -0.27 -19.92 -2.22
N PHE A 62 0.20 -20.22 -1.01
CA PHE A 62 1.61 -20.09 -0.65
C PHE A 62 2.49 -21.10 -1.40
N ARG A 63 2.06 -22.36 -1.51
CA ARG A 63 2.80 -23.40 -2.27
C ARG A 63 2.84 -23.07 -3.77
N THR A 64 1.75 -22.54 -4.30
CA THR A 64 1.62 -22.16 -5.72
C THR A 64 1.97 -20.71 -6.00
N ARG A 65 2.61 -20.00 -5.05
CA ARG A 65 2.87 -18.54 -5.13
C ARG A 65 3.64 -18.11 -6.38
N GLY A 66 4.38 -19.01 -7.02
CA GLY A 66 5.03 -18.77 -8.31
C GLY A 66 4.06 -18.51 -9.47
N GLN A 67 2.80 -18.93 -9.36
CA GLN A 67 1.74 -18.69 -10.33
C GLN A 67 1.08 -17.30 -10.15
N VAL A 68 1.40 -16.58 -9.08
CA VAL A 68 0.90 -15.22 -8.87
C VAL A 68 1.48 -14.31 -9.94
N GLN A 69 0.61 -13.75 -10.76
CA GLN A 69 0.95 -12.77 -11.79
C GLN A 69 0.64 -11.35 -11.32
N ARG A 70 1.34 -10.37 -11.88
CA ARG A 70 1.15 -8.95 -11.55
C ARG A 70 -0.28 -8.46 -11.78
N LYS A 71 -1.02 -9.04 -12.75
CA LYS A 71 -2.43 -8.73 -12.99
C LYS A 71 -3.33 -9.05 -11.78
N HIS A 72 -3.02 -10.12 -11.03
CA HIS A 72 -3.77 -10.48 -9.82
C HIS A 72 -3.55 -9.43 -8.72
N ILE A 73 -2.32 -8.93 -8.60
CA ILE A 73 -1.99 -7.84 -7.67
C ILE A 73 -2.71 -6.55 -8.06
N LEU A 74 -2.70 -6.18 -9.35
CA LEU A 74 -3.41 -4.98 -9.82
C LEU A 74 -4.92 -5.07 -9.58
N ARG A 75 -5.52 -6.23 -9.83
CA ARG A 75 -6.93 -6.49 -9.52
C ARG A 75 -7.20 -6.40 -8.01
N THR A 76 -6.29 -6.92 -7.18
CA THR A 76 -6.39 -6.82 -5.71
C THR A 76 -6.40 -5.36 -5.27
N LEU A 77 -5.45 -4.55 -5.77
CA LEU A 77 -5.35 -3.12 -5.45
C LEU A 77 -6.59 -2.34 -5.92
N ALA A 78 -7.14 -2.68 -7.08
CA ALA A 78 -8.38 -2.09 -7.56
C ALA A 78 -9.56 -2.40 -6.62
N VAL A 79 -9.74 -3.67 -6.24
CA VAL A 79 -10.81 -4.11 -5.33
C VAL A 79 -10.69 -3.44 -3.97
N GLU A 80 -9.49 -3.35 -3.40
CA GLU A 80 -9.24 -2.66 -2.13
C GLU A 80 -9.51 -1.14 -2.22
N ALA A 81 -9.34 -0.54 -3.40
CA ALA A 81 -9.70 0.84 -3.67
C ALA A 81 -11.20 1.02 -4.00
N GLY A 82 -12.00 -0.05 -3.99
CA GLY A 82 -13.44 0.00 -4.28
C GLY A 82 -13.81 -0.14 -5.76
N TYR A 83 -12.88 -0.55 -6.62
CA TYR A 83 -13.09 -0.72 -8.06
C TYR A 83 -13.15 -2.19 -8.47
N GLU A 84 -14.00 -2.51 -9.45
CA GLU A 84 -14.19 -3.89 -9.94
C GLU A 84 -13.01 -4.39 -10.79
N SER A 85 -12.28 -3.47 -11.44
CA SER A 85 -11.21 -3.80 -12.38
C SER A 85 -10.06 -2.78 -12.33
N TRP A 86 -8.90 -3.20 -12.83
CA TRP A 86 -7.74 -2.31 -12.95
C TRP A 86 -8.00 -1.17 -13.94
N GLU A 87 -8.75 -1.43 -15.01
CA GLU A 87 -9.09 -0.47 -16.05
C GLU A 87 -9.94 0.67 -15.49
N SER A 88 -11.00 0.33 -14.73
CA SER A 88 -11.85 1.30 -14.02
C SER A 88 -11.03 2.12 -13.03
N TYR A 89 -10.16 1.44 -12.28
CA TYR A 89 -9.32 2.09 -11.29
C TYR A 89 -8.27 3.03 -11.93
N ARG A 90 -7.64 2.61 -13.03
CA ARG A 90 -6.65 3.40 -13.77
C ARG A 90 -7.23 4.71 -14.30
N GLN A 91 -8.48 4.68 -14.78
CA GLN A 91 -9.15 5.90 -15.24
C GLN A 91 -9.33 6.90 -14.09
N ALA A 92 -9.76 6.42 -12.92
CA ALA A 92 -9.88 7.27 -11.72
C ALA A 92 -8.52 7.80 -11.25
N LEU A 93 -7.46 6.98 -11.33
CA LEU A 93 -6.10 7.37 -10.93
C LEU A 93 -5.55 8.55 -11.74
N ASN A 94 -5.95 8.72 -13.00
CA ASN A 94 -5.50 9.86 -13.81
C ASN A 94 -5.98 11.21 -13.24
N GLN A 95 -7.02 11.20 -12.40
CA GLN A 95 -7.59 12.40 -11.77
C GLN A 95 -7.20 12.52 -10.29
N MET A 96 -6.43 11.57 -9.75
CA MET A 96 -6.05 11.51 -8.34
C MET A 96 -4.58 11.91 -8.14
N SER A 97 -4.31 12.52 -6.99
CA SER A 97 -2.95 12.73 -6.50
C SER A 97 -2.46 11.50 -5.72
N ILE A 98 -1.14 11.31 -5.63
CA ILE A 98 -0.56 10.21 -4.83
C ILE A 98 -0.99 10.27 -3.36
N ALA A 99 -1.18 11.47 -2.80
CA ALA A 99 -1.59 11.66 -1.41
C ALA A 99 -2.96 11.03 -1.09
N GLN A 100 -3.81 10.83 -2.10
CA GLN A 100 -5.13 10.24 -1.98
C GLN A 100 -5.14 8.71 -2.09
N LEU A 101 -3.97 8.04 -2.04
CA LEU A 101 -3.82 6.59 -2.19
C LEU A 101 -3.41 5.91 -0.88
N PRO A 102 -4.31 5.84 0.13
CA PRO A 102 -3.98 5.31 1.47
C PRO A 102 -3.58 3.83 1.46
N HIS A 103 -4.10 3.04 0.52
CA HIS A 103 -3.80 1.61 0.39
C HIS A 103 -2.39 1.32 -0.13
N LEU A 104 -1.73 2.28 -0.79
CA LEU A 104 -0.30 2.17 -1.14
C LEU A 104 0.60 2.41 0.09
N ASN A 105 0.13 3.25 1.02
CA ASN A 105 0.83 3.54 2.26
C ASN A 105 0.91 2.30 3.18
N LEU A 106 -0.18 1.53 3.29
CA LEU A 106 -0.22 0.28 4.07
C LEU A 106 0.84 -0.74 3.65
N ALA A 107 1.23 -0.74 2.38
CA ALA A 107 2.21 -1.68 1.88
C ALA A 107 3.65 -1.16 2.05
N GLN A 108 3.89 0.16 2.02
CA GLN A 108 5.21 0.74 2.33
C GLN A 108 5.61 0.54 3.80
N GLN A 109 4.66 0.21 4.67
CA GLN A 109 4.91 -0.17 6.07
C GLN A 109 5.31 -1.65 6.21
N GLY A 110 6.19 -2.08 5.32
CA GLY A 110 6.83 -3.38 5.40
C GLY A 110 7.73 -3.45 6.63
N PHE A 111 7.26 -4.20 7.63
CA PHE A 111 8.07 -5.03 8.52
C PHE A 111 9.31 -4.37 9.16
N GLY A 112 9.13 -3.85 10.37
CA GLY A 112 10.24 -3.49 11.26
C GLY A 112 9.84 -2.62 12.45
N TYR A 113 8.70 -1.94 12.38
CA TYR A 113 8.32 -0.98 13.41
C TYR A 113 7.57 -1.66 14.55
N LEU A 114 8.08 -1.45 15.76
CA LEU A 114 7.45 -1.90 16.99
C LEU A 114 6.16 -1.09 17.15
N ASN A 115 5.05 -1.65 16.70
CA ASN A 115 3.73 -1.12 17.01
C ASN A 115 3.49 -1.39 18.50
N ILE A 116 3.64 -0.36 19.33
CA ILE A 116 3.42 -0.48 20.76
C ILE A 116 1.95 -0.20 21.01
N TRP A 117 1.23 -1.23 21.40
CA TRP A 117 -0.20 -1.17 21.65
C TRP A 117 -0.47 -0.80 23.10
N PHE A 118 -1.37 0.16 23.30
CA PHE A 118 -1.83 0.62 24.60
C PHE A 118 -3.34 0.42 24.72
N SER A 119 -3.77 0.10 25.93
CA SER A 119 -5.19 -0.09 26.27
C SER A 119 -6.00 1.21 26.29
N SER A 120 -5.33 2.37 26.28
CA SER A 120 -5.96 3.69 26.21
C SER A 120 -5.12 4.70 25.45
N LEU A 121 -5.78 5.71 24.88
CA LEU A 121 -5.12 6.81 24.15
C LEU A 121 -4.17 7.60 25.06
N GLU A 122 -4.56 7.82 26.31
CA GLU A 122 -3.77 8.56 27.29
C GLU A 122 -2.42 7.89 27.57
N GLN A 123 -2.38 6.55 27.62
CA GLN A 123 -1.13 5.81 27.77
C GLN A 123 -0.24 5.89 26.52
N ALA A 124 -0.84 5.84 25.33
CA ALA A 124 -0.11 6.03 24.08
C ALA A 124 0.49 7.43 23.96
N GLN A 125 -0.26 8.47 24.38
CA GLN A 125 0.19 9.86 24.39
C GLN A 125 1.29 10.11 25.42
N ALA A 126 1.20 9.50 26.61
CA ALA A 126 2.26 9.58 27.62
C ALA A 126 3.56 8.93 27.11
N TYR A 127 3.44 7.82 26.35
CA TYR A 127 4.59 7.15 25.75
C TYR A 127 5.22 7.98 24.62
N THR A 128 4.43 8.53 23.68
CA THR A 128 4.97 9.40 22.61
C THR A 128 5.62 10.67 23.15
N SER A 129 5.07 11.24 24.23
CA SER A 129 5.64 12.42 24.89
C SER A 129 7.04 12.18 25.46
N LYS A 130 7.36 10.93 25.81
CA LYS A 130 8.65 10.55 26.44
C LYS A 130 9.66 9.95 25.45
N HIS A 131 9.19 9.25 24.43
CA HIS A 131 10.03 8.45 23.54
C HIS A 131 9.96 8.86 22.07
N GLY A 132 9.11 9.83 21.72
CA GLY A 132 8.82 10.19 20.33
C GLY A 132 7.90 9.18 19.64
N GLY A 133 7.63 9.41 18.35
CA GLY A 133 6.70 8.60 17.54
C GLY A 133 5.30 9.18 17.45
N CYS A 134 4.44 8.55 16.64
CA CYS A 134 3.07 9.00 16.40
C CYS A 134 2.04 8.03 17.02
N CYS A 135 1.11 8.59 17.79
CA CYS A 135 -0.01 7.86 18.36
C CYS A 135 -1.20 7.84 17.39
N LEU A 136 -1.75 6.67 17.13
CA LEU A 136 -2.96 6.48 16.33
C LEU A 136 -4.02 5.77 17.16
N GLN A 137 -5.21 6.37 17.27
CA GLN A 137 -6.33 5.74 17.94
C GLN A 137 -6.99 4.71 17.00
N VAL A 138 -7.20 3.49 17.51
CA VAL A 138 -7.87 2.39 16.80
C VAL A 138 -8.97 1.86 17.72
N GLY A 139 -10.17 2.45 17.63
CA GLY A 139 -11.29 2.12 18.51
C GLY A 139 -11.06 2.57 19.96
N GLN A 140 -11.13 1.64 20.91
CA GLN A 140 -10.81 1.89 22.33
C GLN A 140 -9.30 1.81 22.64
N GLN A 141 -8.51 1.32 21.70
CA GLN A 141 -7.06 1.14 21.87
C GLN A 141 -6.30 2.22 21.11
N ALA A 142 -5.02 2.35 21.43
CA ALA A 142 -4.12 3.24 20.72
C ALA A 142 -2.80 2.52 20.40
N VAL A 143 -2.23 2.83 19.24
CA VAL A 143 -0.94 2.30 18.81
C VAL A 143 0.04 3.44 18.66
N VAL A 144 1.24 3.28 19.24
CA VAL A 144 2.36 4.18 19.00
C VAL A 144 3.26 3.57 17.95
N ARG A 145 3.57 4.36 16.93
CA ARG A 145 4.51 4.04 15.87
C ARG A 145 5.77 4.85 16.13
N THR A 146 6.84 4.18 16.52
CA THR A 146 8.15 4.80 16.79
C THR A 146 8.88 5.07 15.47
N ASP A 147 8.30 5.92 14.62
CA ASP A 147 8.96 6.42 13.41
C ASP A 147 9.56 7.80 13.74
N ASP A 148 10.83 8.03 13.40
CA ASP A 148 11.57 9.29 13.57
C ASP A 148 11.18 10.36 12.51
N HIS A 149 10.03 10.16 11.86
CA HIS A 149 9.48 11.07 10.86
C HIS A 149 8.21 11.70 11.44
N ALA A 150 8.28 13.02 11.62
CA ALA A 150 7.22 13.86 12.18
C ALA A 150 5.84 13.54 11.57
N CYS A 151 4.85 13.39 12.46
CA CYS A 151 3.46 13.20 12.08
C CYS A 151 2.93 14.50 11.43
N PRO A 152 2.18 14.45 10.31
CA PRO A 152 1.47 15.62 9.78
C PRO A 152 0.29 16.04 10.66
#